data_AF-A0A2V5HEV9-F1
#
_entry.id   AF-A0A2V5HEV9-F1
#
_cell.length_a   1.000
_cell.length_b   1.000
_cell.length_c   1.000
_cell.angle_alpha   90.00
_cell.angle_beta   90.00
_cell.angle_gamma   90.00
#
_symmetry.space_group_name_H-M   'P 1'
#
loop_
_entity.id
_entity.type
_entity.pdbx_description
1 polymer ?
#
loop_
_entity_poly.entity_id
_entity_poly.type
_entity_poly.pdbx_seq_one_letter_code
_entity_poly.pdbx_strand_id
1 'polypeptide(L)'
;MRVTTRNEYSTPAYTGVPRNMVTPVFKMACRLRFMKPDVNVLLSYIDTQLDRLIISALIEAALRLLPPDDTPEGRLEAKEIMQQKMERANIQEIAFVNQVRDFGYQFLTEKEQRDGQLRSTPDLRFLEPILIDGHLCHWIEFKNYFGFKSNPFIASKNKKQLKRYVSEIGSGAVVYKLGFEIDHIVIVGIHSFREAEVLHFLEQQSKLRK
;
A
#
# COMPACT_ATOMS: atom_id res chain seq x y z
N MET A 1 -32.20 32.10 19.40
CA MET A 1 -31.15 31.79 18.41
C MET A 1 -30.02 31.04 19.12
N ARG A 2 -29.93 29.72 18.96
CA ARG A 2 -28.77 28.94 19.44
C ARG A 2 -27.93 28.60 18.22
N VAL A 3 -26.77 29.26 18.10
CA VAL A 3 -25.73 28.87 17.16
C VAL A 3 -25.04 27.66 17.77
N THR A 4 -25.37 26.46 17.28
CA THR A 4 -24.61 25.25 17.57
C THR A 4 -23.34 25.27 16.75
N THR A 5 -22.22 25.61 17.36
CA THR A 5 -20.89 25.35 16.81
C THR A 5 -20.65 23.85 16.80
N ARG A 6 -20.81 23.21 15.63
CA ARG A 6 -20.22 21.88 15.39
C ARG A 6 -18.71 22.06 15.37
N ASN A 7 -18.05 21.56 16.41
CA ASN A 7 -16.60 21.47 16.44
C ASN A 7 -16.20 20.22 15.64
N GLU A 8 -16.07 20.38 14.32
CA GLU A 8 -15.54 19.37 13.42
C GLU A 8 -14.03 19.30 13.59
N TYR A 9 -13.56 18.45 14.49
CA TYR A 9 -12.17 17.99 14.47
C TYR A 9 -11.99 17.05 13.27
N SER A 10 -11.91 17.62 12.06
CA SER A 10 -11.48 16.90 10.88
C SER A 10 -10.01 16.55 11.10
N THR A 11 -9.72 15.27 11.36
CA THR A 11 -8.35 14.76 11.25
C THR A 11 -7.81 15.15 9.89
N PRO A 12 -6.64 15.80 9.81
CA PRO A 12 -6.09 16.23 8.52
C PRO A 12 -5.92 15.02 7.61
N ALA A 13 -6.30 15.20 6.34
CA ALA A 13 -6.19 14.15 5.32
C ALA A 13 -4.76 13.60 5.28
N TYR A 14 -4.62 12.28 5.26
CA TYR A 14 -3.30 11.64 5.21
C TYR A 14 -2.62 11.92 3.86
N THR A 15 -1.58 12.73 3.86
CA THR A 15 -0.83 13.09 2.64
C THR A 15 0.42 12.23 2.39
N GLY A 16 0.68 11.25 3.25
CA GLY A 16 1.91 10.45 3.25
C GLY A 16 2.93 10.90 4.30
N VAL A 17 3.95 10.06 4.51
CA VAL A 17 5.02 10.28 5.47
C VAL A 17 6.18 11.06 4.82
N PRO A 18 6.65 12.15 5.43
CA PRO A 18 7.80 12.89 4.94
C PRO A 18 9.08 12.05 4.80
N ARG A 19 9.83 12.27 3.70
CA ARG A 19 11.07 11.54 3.42
C ARG A 19 12.14 11.68 4.50
N ASN A 20 12.21 12.84 5.17
CA ASN A 20 13.14 13.11 6.27
C ASN A 20 12.81 12.28 7.52
N MET A 21 11.59 11.76 7.66
CA MET A 21 11.24 10.78 8.71
C MET A 21 11.56 9.34 8.28
N VAL A 22 11.31 8.99 7.01
CA VAL A 22 11.54 7.63 6.48
C VAL A 22 13.03 7.30 6.32
N THR A 23 13.81 8.23 5.75
CA THR A 23 15.19 7.97 5.33
C THR A 23 16.12 7.59 6.50
N PRO A 24 16.11 8.29 7.65
CA PRO A 24 16.96 7.94 8.78
C PRO A 24 16.68 6.54 9.32
N VAL A 25 15.39 6.18 9.47
CA VAL A 25 14.97 4.86 9.96
C VAL A 25 15.39 3.76 8.99
N PHE A 26 15.17 3.95 7.68
CA PHE A 26 15.60 2.97 6.68
C PHE A 26 17.13 2.82 6.63
N LYS A 27 17.89 3.93 6.74
CA LYS A 27 19.36 3.88 6.81
C LYS A 27 19.83 3.12 8.05
N MET A 28 19.20 3.34 9.20
CA MET A 28 19.51 2.60 10.43
C MET A 28 19.21 1.11 10.27
N ALA A 29 18.05 0.76 9.72
CA ALA A 29 17.70 -0.63 9.40
C ALA A 29 18.74 -1.27 8.46
N CYS A 30 19.18 -0.56 7.43
CA CYS A 30 20.26 -1.03 6.54
C CYS A 30 21.58 -1.24 7.29
N ARG A 31 21.97 -0.36 8.22
CA ARG A 31 23.18 -0.51 9.03
C ARG A 31 23.13 -1.75 9.92
N LEU A 32 21.97 -2.00 10.52
CA LEU A 32 21.75 -3.11 11.45
C LEU A 32 21.36 -4.43 10.75
N ARG A 33 21.08 -4.46 9.44
CA ARG A 33 20.47 -5.62 8.75
C ARG A 33 21.17 -6.97 8.99
N PHE A 34 22.50 -6.99 9.18
CA PHE A 34 23.25 -8.22 9.40
C PHE A 34 22.95 -8.90 10.75
N MET A 35 22.51 -8.14 11.76
CA MET A 35 22.05 -8.70 13.04
C MET A 35 20.54 -8.97 13.07
N LYS A 36 19.84 -8.84 11.93
CA LYS A 36 18.39 -9.06 11.79
C LYS A 36 17.57 -8.36 12.91
N PRO A 37 17.64 -7.02 13.02
CA PRO A 37 17.04 -6.29 14.14
C PRO A 37 15.51 -6.41 14.09
N ASP A 38 14.88 -6.47 15.26
CA ASP A 38 13.45 -6.19 15.38
C ASP A 38 13.19 -4.69 15.60
N VAL A 39 11.91 -4.32 15.75
CA VAL A 39 11.50 -2.92 15.98
C VAL A 39 12.10 -2.36 17.27
N ASN A 40 12.16 -3.13 18.35
CA ASN A 40 12.67 -2.65 19.64
C ASN A 40 14.18 -2.44 19.59
N VAL A 41 14.90 -3.36 18.94
CA VAL A 41 16.33 -3.22 18.67
C VAL A 41 16.57 -1.97 17.83
N LEU A 42 15.81 -1.73 16.76
CA LEU A 42 16.02 -0.53 15.95
C LEU A 42 15.78 0.76 16.77
N LEU A 43 14.72 0.79 17.58
CA LEU A 43 14.35 1.95 18.41
C LEU A 43 15.36 2.27 19.52
N SER A 44 16.25 1.35 19.89
CA SER A 44 17.34 1.67 20.83
C SER A 44 18.48 2.47 20.17
N TYR A 45 18.53 2.53 18.83
CA TYR A 45 19.56 3.26 18.08
C TYR A 45 19.05 4.55 17.41
N ILE A 46 17.75 4.78 17.37
CA ILE A 46 17.18 5.97 16.71
C ILE A 46 15.87 6.38 17.36
N ASP A 47 15.74 7.68 17.62
CA ASP A 47 14.47 8.30 17.98
C ASP A 47 13.65 8.62 16.72
N THR A 48 12.38 8.22 16.70
CA THR A 48 11.50 8.42 15.55
C THR A 48 10.04 8.40 15.98
N GLN A 49 9.23 9.15 15.25
CA GLN A 49 7.78 9.20 15.41
C GLN A 49 7.05 8.30 14.39
N LEU A 50 7.78 7.48 13.64
CA LEU A 50 7.16 6.53 12.72
C LEU A 50 6.39 5.44 13.48
N ASP A 51 5.23 5.08 12.95
CA ASP A 51 4.46 3.95 13.44
C ASP A 51 5.29 2.66 13.41
N ARG A 52 5.10 1.80 14.42
CA ARG A 52 5.86 0.55 14.59
C ARG A 52 5.71 -0.39 13.39
N LEU A 53 4.56 -0.41 12.72
CA LEU A 53 4.34 -1.23 11.52
C LEU A 53 5.11 -0.67 10.32
N ILE A 54 5.21 0.66 10.19
CA ILE A 54 6.06 1.29 9.18
C ILE A 54 7.53 0.96 9.46
N ILE A 55 7.99 1.03 10.71
CA ILE A 55 9.35 0.63 11.10
C ILE A 55 9.60 -0.84 10.72
N SER A 56 8.68 -1.74 11.06
CA SER A 56 8.76 -3.16 10.69
C SER A 56 8.88 -3.35 9.17
N ALA A 57 8.08 -2.64 8.38
CA ALA A 57 8.15 -2.70 6.92
C ALA A 57 9.49 -2.19 6.36
N LEU A 58 10.09 -1.15 6.97
CA LEU A 58 11.40 -0.64 6.59
C LEU A 58 12.53 -1.62 6.96
N ILE A 59 12.43 -2.29 8.11
CA ILE A 59 13.34 -3.38 8.51
C ILE A 59 13.26 -4.51 7.48
N GLU A 60 12.05 -5.00 7.18
CA GLU A 60 11.86 -6.06 6.19
C GLU A 60 12.43 -5.70 4.82
N ALA A 61 12.27 -4.45 4.39
CA ALA A 61 12.85 -3.97 3.14
C ALA A 61 14.39 -3.93 3.18
N ALA A 62 14.98 -3.54 4.32
CA ALA A 62 16.43 -3.55 4.50
C ALA A 62 17.02 -4.97 4.53
N LEU A 63 16.30 -5.93 5.11
CA LEU A 63 16.70 -7.34 5.13
C LEU A 63 16.75 -7.97 3.74
N ARG A 64 15.95 -7.48 2.77
CA ARG A 64 16.04 -7.91 1.36
C ARG A 64 17.35 -7.50 0.68
N LEU A 65 18.14 -6.64 1.30
CA LEU A 65 19.48 -6.23 0.81
C LEU A 65 20.60 -7.14 1.34
N LEU A 66 20.28 -8.16 2.13
CA LEU A 66 21.24 -9.20 2.49
C LEU A 66 21.55 -10.05 1.25
N PRO A 67 22.79 -10.54 1.09
CA PRO A 67 23.08 -11.54 0.07
C PRO A 67 22.20 -12.78 0.29
N PRO A 68 21.73 -13.44 -0.78
CA PRO A 68 20.97 -14.68 -0.63
C PRO A 68 21.83 -15.75 0.04
N ASP A 69 21.20 -16.58 0.86
CA ASP A 69 21.82 -17.80 1.37
C ASP A 69 21.62 -18.91 0.33
N ASP A 70 22.69 -19.18 -0.43
CA ASP A 70 22.71 -20.17 -1.50
C ASP A 70 22.97 -21.60 -1.00
N THR A 71 22.92 -21.86 0.31
CA THR A 71 22.85 -23.24 0.81
C THR A 71 21.49 -23.88 0.46
N PRO A 72 21.40 -25.22 0.33
CA PRO A 72 20.12 -25.90 0.18
C PRO A 72 19.09 -25.51 1.25
N GLU A 73 19.54 -25.41 2.49
CA GLU A 73 18.75 -25.03 3.65
C GLU A 73 18.29 -23.57 3.55
N GLY A 74 19.18 -22.64 3.22
CA GLY A 74 18.87 -21.22 3.04
C GLY A 74 17.87 -20.97 1.90
N ARG A 75 17.98 -21.72 0.79
CA ARG A 75 16.99 -21.68 -0.30
C ARG A 75 15.62 -22.19 0.12
N LEU A 76 15.57 -23.24 0.93
CA LEU A 76 14.32 -23.79 1.44
C LEU A 76 13.65 -22.79 2.39
N GLU A 77 14.40 -22.25 3.35
CA GLU A 77 13.92 -21.22 4.28
C GLU A 77 13.42 -19.98 3.53
N ALA A 78 14.18 -19.50 2.53
CA ALA A 78 13.77 -18.35 1.72
C ALA A 78 12.46 -18.62 0.95
N LYS A 79 12.27 -19.84 0.44
CA LYS A 79 11.04 -20.25 -0.24
C LYS A 79 9.85 -20.28 0.72
N GLU A 80 10.03 -20.83 1.92
CA GLU A 80 8.99 -20.86 2.96
C GLU A 80 8.59 -19.45 3.42
N ILE A 81 9.57 -18.58 3.68
CA ILE A 81 9.34 -17.18 4.04
C ILE A 81 8.61 -16.45 2.91
N MET A 82 9.00 -16.68 1.66
CA MET A 82 8.33 -16.09 0.50
C MET A 82 6.88 -16.55 0.40
N GLN A 83 6.62 -17.85 0.57
CA GLN A 83 5.26 -18.41 0.53
C GLN A 83 4.37 -17.84 1.65
N GLN A 84 4.87 -17.79 2.88
CA GLN A 84 4.14 -17.17 4.00
C GLN A 84 3.85 -15.68 3.75
N LYS A 85 4.79 -14.94 3.16
CA LYS A 85 4.59 -13.53 2.79
C LYS A 85 3.53 -13.37 1.70
N MET A 86 3.54 -14.24 0.69
CA MET A 86 2.53 -14.25 -0.37
C MET A 86 1.14 -14.56 0.19
N GLU A 87 1.03 -15.57 1.06
CA GLU A 87 -0.24 -15.93 1.70
C GLU A 87 -0.79 -14.78 2.56
N ARG A 88 0.06 -14.17 3.39
CA ARG A 88 -0.32 -12.99 4.19
C ARG A 88 -0.75 -11.82 3.30
N ALA A 89 -0.07 -11.59 2.18
CA ALA A 89 -0.46 -10.54 1.23
C ALA A 89 -1.83 -10.81 0.63
N ASN A 90 -2.07 -12.05 0.17
CA ASN A 90 -3.33 -12.49 -0.39
C ASN A 90 -4.50 -12.36 0.60
N ILE A 91 -4.31 -12.76 1.87
CA ILE A 91 -5.33 -12.60 2.91
C ILE A 91 -5.72 -11.13 3.08
N GLN A 92 -4.74 -10.23 3.09
CA GLN A 92 -4.99 -8.80 3.28
C GLN A 92 -5.66 -8.16 2.06
N GLU A 93 -5.26 -8.57 0.86
CA GLU A 93 -5.91 -8.16 -0.37
C GLU A 93 -7.37 -8.62 -0.40
N ILE A 94 -7.64 -9.89 -0.13
CA ILE A 94 -9.01 -10.43 -0.05
C ILE A 94 -9.84 -9.66 0.98
N ALA A 95 -9.28 -9.35 2.15
CA ALA A 95 -9.98 -8.58 3.18
C ALA A 95 -10.35 -7.17 2.68
N PHE A 96 -9.42 -6.47 2.03
CA PHE A 96 -9.68 -5.17 1.42
C PHE A 96 -10.77 -5.25 0.34
N VAL A 97 -10.65 -6.21 -0.58
CA VAL A 97 -11.62 -6.44 -1.66
C VAL A 97 -13.02 -6.72 -1.13
N ASN A 98 -13.13 -7.57 -0.11
CA ASN A 98 -14.43 -7.89 0.50
C ASN A 98 -15.05 -6.66 1.17
N GLN A 99 -14.27 -5.83 1.86
CA GLN A 99 -14.81 -4.59 2.45
C GLN A 99 -15.34 -3.63 1.39
N VAL A 100 -14.61 -3.44 0.28
CA VAL A 100 -15.08 -2.61 -0.84
C VAL A 100 -16.38 -3.18 -1.42
N ARG A 101 -16.51 -4.51 -1.51
CA ARG A 101 -17.75 -5.17 -1.95
C ARG A 101 -18.90 -4.98 -0.95
N ASP A 102 -18.64 -5.06 0.34
CA ASP A 102 -19.63 -4.88 1.41
C ASP A 102 -20.19 -3.45 1.44
N PHE A 103 -19.40 -2.47 0.98
CA PHE A 103 -19.88 -1.10 0.75
C PHE A 103 -20.75 -0.96 -0.51
N GLY A 104 -20.98 -2.03 -1.27
CA GLY A 104 -21.90 -2.08 -2.41
C GLY A 104 -21.29 -1.65 -3.74
N TYR A 105 -19.97 -1.55 -3.84
CA TYR A 105 -19.30 -1.23 -5.11
C TYR A 105 -19.23 -2.44 -6.03
N GLN A 106 -19.42 -2.20 -7.33
CA GLN A 106 -19.34 -3.23 -8.37
C GLN A 106 -18.04 -3.12 -9.14
N PHE A 107 -17.30 -4.21 -9.22
CA PHE A 107 -15.99 -4.29 -9.84
C PHE A 107 -15.66 -5.74 -10.24
N LEU A 108 -14.67 -5.88 -11.11
CA LEU A 108 -13.99 -7.13 -11.42
C LEU A 108 -12.74 -7.26 -10.55
N THR A 109 -12.54 -8.42 -9.96
CA THR A 109 -11.30 -8.84 -9.28
C THR A 109 -10.21 -9.18 -10.28
N GLU A 110 -8.94 -9.25 -9.85
CA GLU A 110 -7.84 -9.69 -10.72
C GLU A 110 -8.15 -11.04 -11.40
N LYS A 111 -8.68 -12.00 -10.64
CA LYS A 111 -9.02 -13.34 -11.15
C LYS A 111 -10.05 -13.28 -12.28
N GLU A 112 -11.16 -12.56 -12.07
CA GLU A 112 -12.21 -12.42 -13.09
C GLU A 112 -11.68 -11.73 -14.37
N GLN A 113 -10.78 -10.76 -14.21
CA GLN A 113 -10.14 -10.10 -15.35
C GLN A 113 -9.19 -11.04 -16.11
N ARG A 114 -8.46 -11.92 -15.40
CA ARG A 114 -7.61 -12.95 -16.02
C ARG A 114 -8.43 -14.02 -16.73
N ASP A 115 -9.53 -14.47 -16.13
CA ASP A 115 -10.46 -15.43 -16.74
C ASP A 115 -11.10 -14.84 -18.00
N GLY A 116 -11.38 -13.53 -18.00
CA GLY A 116 -11.79 -12.76 -19.18
C GLY A 116 -10.66 -12.39 -20.15
N GLN A 117 -9.43 -12.89 -19.93
CA GLN A 117 -8.24 -12.65 -20.76
C GLN A 117 -7.89 -11.16 -20.97
N LEU A 118 -8.21 -10.31 -19.99
CA LEU A 118 -7.85 -8.90 -20.05
C LEU A 118 -6.33 -8.73 -19.89
N ARG A 119 -5.76 -7.80 -20.66
CA ARG A 119 -4.31 -7.55 -20.69
C ARG A 119 -3.79 -6.91 -19.40
N SER A 120 -4.58 -6.03 -18.81
CA SER A 120 -4.27 -5.32 -17.58
C SER A 120 -5.28 -5.68 -16.52
N THR A 121 -4.78 -6.25 -15.43
CA THR A 121 -5.55 -6.84 -14.34
C THR A 121 -5.13 -6.21 -13.02
N PRO A 122 -5.49 -4.93 -12.75
CA PRO A 122 -5.37 -4.37 -11.40
C PRO A 122 -6.20 -5.20 -10.41
N ASP A 123 -5.90 -5.11 -9.12
CA ASP A 123 -6.59 -5.91 -8.09
C ASP A 123 -8.11 -5.69 -8.10
N LEU A 124 -8.53 -4.44 -8.31
CA LEU A 124 -9.92 -4.07 -8.57
C LEU A 124 -10.04 -3.24 -9.84
N ARG A 125 -11.01 -3.57 -10.69
CA ARG A 125 -11.44 -2.76 -11.83
C ARG A 125 -12.93 -2.48 -11.73
N PHE A 126 -13.31 -1.23 -11.47
CA PHE A 126 -14.72 -0.88 -11.31
C PHE A 126 -15.48 -0.99 -12.63
N LEU A 127 -16.74 -1.43 -12.55
CA LEU A 127 -17.64 -1.44 -13.71
C LEU A 127 -17.99 -0.01 -14.14
N GLU A 128 -18.24 0.84 -13.15
CA GLU A 128 -18.41 2.29 -13.30
C GLU A 128 -17.37 3.01 -12.43
N PRO A 129 -16.66 4.02 -12.94
CA PRO A 129 -15.64 4.71 -12.16
C PRO A 129 -16.23 5.39 -10.92
N ILE A 130 -15.42 5.46 -9.88
CA ILE A 130 -15.81 6.03 -8.58
C ILE A 130 -14.91 7.21 -8.20
N LEU A 131 -15.37 8.06 -7.30
CA LEU A 131 -14.55 9.13 -6.72
C LEU A 131 -14.03 8.70 -5.36
N ILE A 132 -12.71 8.72 -5.16
CA ILE A 132 -12.08 8.56 -3.84
C ILE A 132 -11.40 9.89 -3.52
N ASP A 133 -11.87 10.59 -2.49
CA ASP A 133 -11.39 11.93 -2.13
C ASP A 133 -11.31 12.90 -3.33
N GLY A 134 -12.36 12.90 -4.16
CA GLY A 134 -12.42 13.71 -5.39
C GLY A 134 -11.58 13.22 -6.57
N HIS A 135 -10.78 12.15 -6.42
CA HIS A 135 -10.02 11.55 -7.52
C HIS A 135 -10.83 10.44 -8.22
N LEU A 136 -11.01 10.58 -9.54
CA LEU A 136 -11.72 9.59 -10.37
C LEU A 136 -10.89 8.32 -10.52
N CYS A 137 -11.45 7.18 -10.13
CA CYS A 137 -10.79 5.89 -10.11
C CYS A 137 -11.57 4.85 -10.92
N HIS A 138 -10.98 4.36 -12.01
CA HIS A 138 -11.46 3.19 -12.75
C HIS A 138 -10.92 1.88 -12.17
N TRP A 139 -9.82 1.93 -11.43
CA TRP A 139 -9.16 0.77 -10.87
C TRP A 139 -8.41 1.09 -9.56
N ILE A 140 -8.17 0.06 -8.76
CA ILE A 140 -7.32 0.08 -7.57
C ILE A 140 -6.28 -1.03 -7.67
N GLU A 141 -5.03 -0.68 -7.37
CA GLU A 141 -3.96 -1.62 -7.08
C GLU A 141 -3.61 -1.54 -5.59
N PHE A 142 -3.82 -2.61 -4.84
CA PHE A 142 -3.57 -2.72 -3.42
C PHE A 142 -2.14 -3.21 -3.13
N LYS A 143 -1.55 -2.67 -2.06
CA LYS A 143 -0.23 -3.03 -1.56
C LYS A 143 -0.29 -3.19 -0.05
N ASN A 144 -0.01 -4.39 0.43
CA ASN A 144 -0.06 -4.75 1.85
C ASN A 144 1.13 -4.21 2.69
N TYR A 145 1.98 -3.35 2.12
CA TYR A 145 3.20 -2.83 2.74
C TYR A 145 3.24 -1.30 2.68
N PHE A 146 4.23 -0.69 3.35
CA PHE A 146 4.49 0.75 3.28
C PHE A 146 5.24 1.14 2.00
N GLY A 147 4.67 2.03 1.18
CA GLY A 147 5.30 2.47 -0.07
C GLY A 147 6.37 3.53 0.14
N PHE A 148 7.61 3.36 -0.31
CA PHE A 148 8.65 4.39 -0.14
C PHE A 148 9.69 4.38 -1.26
N LYS A 149 10.32 5.53 -1.53
CA LYS A 149 11.16 5.76 -2.72
C LYS A 149 12.43 4.91 -2.72
N SER A 150 12.98 4.65 -1.54
CA SER A 150 14.27 3.97 -1.39
C SER A 150 14.16 2.44 -1.47
N ASN A 151 12.98 1.87 -1.75
CA ASN A 151 12.81 0.44 -1.96
C ASN A 151 13.29 0.04 -3.37
N PRO A 152 14.49 -0.58 -3.51
CA PRO A 152 15.15 -0.69 -4.81
C PRO A 152 14.55 -1.77 -5.72
N PHE A 153 13.81 -2.73 -5.16
CA PHE A 153 13.36 -3.92 -5.89
C PHE A 153 12.02 -3.74 -6.61
N ILE A 154 11.23 -2.76 -6.19
CA ILE A 154 9.80 -2.70 -6.52
C ILE A 154 9.46 -1.52 -7.46
N ALA A 155 10.22 -0.41 -7.37
CA ALA A 155 9.79 0.86 -7.96
C ALA A 155 9.68 0.86 -9.50
N SER A 156 10.59 0.20 -10.22
CA SER A 156 10.61 0.28 -11.69
C SER A 156 9.54 -0.57 -12.37
N LYS A 157 9.38 -1.83 -11.93
CA LYS A 157 8.35 -2.75 -12.44
C LYS A 157 6.95 -2.23 -12.16
N ASN A 158 6.70 -1.77 -10.93
CA ASN A 158 5.41 -1.18 -10.56
C ASN A 158 5.10 0.05 -11.42
N LYS A 159 6.04 0.98 -11.60
CA LYS A 159 5.80 2.17 -12.44
C LYS A 159 5.41 1.81 -13.88
N LYS A 160 6.01 0.79 -14.48
CA LYS A 160 5.65 0.33 -15.84
C LYS A 160 4.25 -0.27 -15.89
N GLN A 161 3.92 -1.11 -14.91
CA GLN A 161 2.59 -1.71 -14.78
C GLN A 161 1.51 -0.63 -14.59
N LEU A 162 1.71 0.27 -13.64
CA LEU A 162 0.79 1.35 -13.32
C LEU A 162 0.55 2.30 -14.51
N LYS A 163 1.60 2.66 -15.26
CA LYS A 163 1.46 3.43 -16.50
C LYS A 163 0.59 2.72 -17.54
N ARG A 164 0.73 1.39 -17.66
CA ARG A 164 -0.09 0.59 -18.57
C ARG A 164 -1.56 0.61 -18.16
N TYR A 165 -1.85 0.50 -16.87
CA TYR A 165 -3.23 0.60 -16.37
C TYR A 165 -3.85 1.96 -16.69
N VAL A 166 -3.11 3.05 -16.49
CA VAL A 166 -3.58 4.39 -16.88
C VAL A 166 -3.90 4.48 -18.37
N SER A 167 -2.99 3.99 -19.23
CA SER A 167 -3.19 4.07 -20.68
C SER A 167 -4.33 3.19 -21.21
N GLU A 168 -4.60 2.04 -20.56
CA GLU A 168 -5.56 1.04 -21.05
C GLU A 168 -6.94 1.14 -20.39
N ILE A 169 -7.01 1.64 -19.15
CA ILE A 169 -8.23 1.63 -18.33
C ILE A 169 -8.66 3.04 -17.93
N GLY A 170 -7.72 3.98 -17.80
CA GLY A 170 -7.96 5.34 -17.32
C GLY A 170 -7.36 5.58 -15.95
N SER A 171 -7.71 6.72 -15.32
CA SER A 171 -7.20 7.08 -14.00
C SER A 171 -7.52 6.02 -12.94
N GLY A 172 -6.68 5.92 -11.92
CA GLY A 172 -6.84 4.93 -10.85
C GLY A 172 -6.05 5.28 -9.60
N ALA A 173 -5.99 4.32 -8.69
CA ALA A 173 -5.38 4.51 -7.38
C ALA A 173 -4.44 3.36 -7.00
N VAL A 174 -3.37 3.70 -6.30
CA VAL A 174 -2.56 2.72 -5.56
C VAL A 174 -2.85 2.86 -4.08
N VAL A 175 -3.29 1.78 -3.44
CA VAL A 175 -3.71 1.78 -2.04
C VAL A 175 -2.69 1.02 -1.22
N TYR A 176 -2.02 1.71 -0.31
CA TYR A 176 -1.04 1.12 0.59
C TYR A 176 -1.65 0.91 1.98
N LYS A 177 -1.59 -0.31 2.50
CA LYS A 177 -2.09 -0.65 3.83
C LYS A 177 -1.53 0.26 4.93
N LEU A 178 -0.21 0.38 4.97
CA LEU A 178 0.49 1.15 5.99
C LEU A 178 0.68 2.63 5.60
N GLY A 179 0.19 3.02 4.41
CA GLY A 179 0.46 4.32 3.80
C GLY A 179 1.77 4.35 3.01
N PHE A 180 2.26 5.55 2.71
CA PHE A 180 3.35 5.76 1.77
C PHE A 180 4.19 7.00 2.10
N GLU A 181 5.43 7.05 1.62
CA GLU A 181 6.29 8.23 1.59
C GLU A 181 5.74 9.25 0.61
N ILE A 182 5.74 10.53 0.98
CA ILE A 182 5.34 11.63 0.09
C ILE A 182 6.06 11.52 -1.27
N ASP A 183 5.29 11.71 -2.34
CA ASP A 183 5.73 11.59 -3.73
C ASP A 183 6.34 10.23 -4.11
N HIS A 184 5.99 9.15 -3.40
CA HIS A 184 6.50 7.80 -3.73
C HIS A 184 6.18 7.39 -5.17
N ILE A 185 4.91 7.54 -5.58
CA ILE A 185 4.44 7.36 -6.95
C ILE A 185 3.91 8.71 -7.46
N VAL A 186 4.57 9.24 -8.48
CA VAL A 186 4.15 10.47 -9.18
C VAL A 186 3.93 10.10 -10.65
N ILE A 187 2.68 9.76 -10.99
CA ILE A 187 2.25 9.41 -12.34
C ILE A 187 0.90 10.13 -12.57
N VAL A 188 0.79 10.88 -13.67
CA VAL A 188 -0.47 11.56 -14.03
C VAL A 188 -1.61 10.54 -14.13
N GLY A 189 -2.75 10.86 -13.52
CA GLY A 189 -3.92 9.98 -13.47
C GLY A 189 -3.87 8.93 -12.36
N ILE A 190 -2.83 8.89 -11.54
CA ILE A 190 -2.71 7.96 -10.39
C ILE A 190 -2.63 8.76 -9.10
N HIS A 191 -3.47 8.41 -8.14
CA HIS A 191 -3.37 8.89 -6.77
C HIS A 191 -2.94 7.76 -5.82
N SER A 192 -2.14 8.08 -4.81
CA SER A 192 -1.76 7.11 -3.77
C SER A 192 -2.57 7.36 -2.52
N PHE A 193 -3.16 6.31 -1.94
CA PHE A 193 -3.92 6.41 -0.70
C PHE A 193 -3.40 5.45 0.36
N ARG A 194 -3.66 5.77 1.62
CA ARG A 194 -3.61 4.79 2.70
C ARG A 194 -4.95 4.05 2.74
N GLU A 195 -4.90 2.74 2.95
CA GLU A 195 -6.09 1.86 3.03
C GLU A 195 -7.19 2.44 3.91
N ALA A 196 -6.83 2.90 5.11
CA ALA A 196 -7.78 3.48 6.07
C ALA A 196 -8.58 4.66 5.49
N GLU A 197 -7.95 5.53 4.69
CA GLU A 197 -8.65 6.68 4.08
C GLU A 197 -9.62 6.20 3.00
N VAL A 198 -9.18 5.27 2.15
CA VAL A 198 -10.05 4.72 1.10
C VAL A 198 -11.30 4.09 1.71
N LEU A 199 -11.11 3.22 2.70
CA LEU A 199 -12.23 2.55 3.35
C LEU A 199 -13.17 3.55 4.01
N HIS A 200 -12.64 4.59 4.67
CA HIS A 200 -13.44 5.66 5.24
C HIS A 200 -14.28 6.37 4.16
N PHE A 201 -13.67 6.83 3.07
CA PHE A 201 -14.39 7.53 2.01
C PHE A 201 -15.46 6.64 1.35
N LEU A 202 -15.13 5.39 1.05
CA LEU A 202 -16.04 4.46 0.41
C LEU A 202 -17.23 4.11 1.31
N GLU A 203 -16.99 3.91 2.61
CA GLU A 203 -18.05 3.66 3.59
C GLU A 203 -19.01 4.86 3.70
N GLN A 204 -18.48 6.07 3.82
CA GLN A 204 -19.30 7.28 3.95
C GLN A 204 -20.15 7.51 2.69
N GLN A 205 -19.57 7.32 1.51
CA GLN A 205 -20.33 7.39 0.26
C GLN A 205 -21.39 6.29 0.16
N SER A 206 -21.09 5.08 0.62
CA SER A 206 -22.07 3.98 0.66
C SER A 206 -23.27 4.32 1.54
N LYS A 207 -23.02 4.90 2.73
CA LYS A 207 -24.07 5.36 3.65
C LYS A 207 -24.94 6.46 3.05
N LEU A 208 -24.39 7.33 2.20
CA LEU A 208 -25.13 8.39 1.51
C LEU A 208 -25.97 7.90 0.32
N ARG A 209 -25.69 6.70 -0.21
CA ARG A 209 -26.45 6.08 -1.31
C ARG A 209 -27.65 5.25 -0.83
N LYS A 210 -27.73 4.96 0.48
CA LYS A 210 -28.83 4.24 1.11
C LYS A 210 -29.87 5.22 1.65
#